data_AF-A0A8B6EL17-F1
#
_entry.id   AF-A0A8B6EL17-F1
#
_cell.length_a   1.000
_cell.length_b   1.000
_cell.length_c   1.000
_cell.angle_alpha   90.00
_cell.angle_beta   90.00
_cell.angle_gamma   90.00
#
_symmetry.space_group_name_H-M   'P 1'
#
loop_
_entity.id
_entity.type
_entity.pdbx_description
1 polymer ?
#
loop_
_entity_poly.entity_id
_entity_poly.type
_entity_poly.pdbx_seq_one_letter_code
_entity_poly.pdbx_strand_id
1 'polypeptide(L)'
;MTTVTQEDITSNTKTIIQGLETLKNEHHQILNGLLTSMKSIKRENGDTNLTEEKTNRLKKSLETIELGLSEAQVMMALANHLQHVEAEKQKLRAQVRRLCQENAWLRDELANTQQKLQFSEQKVATLEEEKKHLEFMNEIKKYDGNDPQTQSGTEEKEQDQSTQSLDLGFPDDDEDGPQPEVLSPSQPSAMAQAASGGYEIPARLRTLHNLVIQYASQGRYEVAVPLCKQALEDLEKTSGHDHPDVATMLNILALVY
;
A
#
# COMPACT_ATOMS: atom_id res chain seq x y z
N MET A 1 -39.70 13.70 3.44
CA MET A 1 -39.16 13.48 4.79
C MET A 1 -37.70 13.88 4.74
N THR A 2 -37.31 14.95 5.42
CA THR A 2 -35.91 15.36 5.56
C THR A 2 -35.17 14.27 6.31
N THR A 3 -34.23 13.61 5.64
CA THR A 3 -33.36 12.59 6.27
C THR A 3 -32.46 13.30 7.26
N VAL A 4 -32.78 13.20 8.55
CA VAL A 4 -31.94 13.74 9.62
C VAL A 4 -30.56 13.09 9.50
N THR A 5 -29.52 13.89 9.38
CA THR A 5 -28.16 13.37 9.24
C THR A 5 -27.60 12.93 10.59
N GLN A 6 -26.59 12.05 10.60
CA GLN A 6 -25.91 11.64 11.83
C GLN A 6 -25.29 12.84 12.56
N GLU A 7 -24.79 13.82 11.81
CA GLU A 7 -24.26 15.07 12.37
C GLU A 7 -25.36 15.87 13.07
N ASP A 8 -26.55 15.98 12.47
CA ASP A 8 -27.70 16.63 13.10
C ASP A 8 -28.10 15.94 14.41
N ILE A 9 -28.14 14.59 14.42
CA ILE A 9 -28.47 13.82 15.63
C ILE A 9 -27.44 14.08 16.73
N THR A 10 -26.14 14.06 16.41
CA THR A 10 -25.09 14.30 17.42
C THR A 10 -25.10 15.74 17.93
N SER A 11 -25.33 16.72 17.07
CA SER A 11 -25.45 18.13 17.44
C SER A 11 -26.66 18.37 18.35
N ASN A 12 -27.81 17.82 17.99
CA ASN A 12 -29.02 17.87 18.80
C ASN A 12 -28.81 17.18 20.16
N THR A 13 -28.16 16.01 20.17
CA THR A 13 -27.87 15.26 21.41
C THR A 13 -26.96 16.06 22.35
N LYS A 14 -25.92 16.72 21.83
CA LYS A 14 -25.07 17.63 22.61
C LYS A 14 -25.85 18.79 23.21
N THR A 15 -26.75 19.38 22.44
CA THR A 15 -27.61 20.49 22.89
C THR A 15 -28.55 20.02 24.00
N ILE A 16 -29.14 18.83 23.86
CA ILE A 16 -29.98 18.19 24.89
C ILE A 16 -29.16 17.94 26.17
N ILE A 17 -27.95 17.40 26.07
CA ILE A 17 -27.07 17.16 27.23
C ILE A 17 -26.82 18.48 27.98
N GLN A 18 -26.43 19.54 27.27
CA GLN A 18 -26.19 20.85 27.89
C GLN A 18 -27.46 21.39 28.57
N GLY A 19 -28.62 21.30 27.92
CA GLY A 19 -29.89 21.74 28.48
C GLY A 19 -30.35 20.91 29.69
N LEU A 20 -30.07 19.61 29.71
CA LEU A 20 -30.36 18.75 30.86
C LEU A 20 -29.40 18.99 32.02
N GLU A 21 -28.12 19.30 31.75
CA GLU A 21 -27.15 19.68 32.77
C GLU A 21 -27.52 21.01 33.45
N THR A 22 -27.92 22.01 32.67
CA THR A 22 -28.39 23.29 33.25
C THR A 22 -29.64 23.08 34.11
N LEU A 23 -30.62 22.33 33.60
CA LEU A 23 -31.85 22.04 34.34
C LEU A 23 -31.58 21.22 35.62
N LYS A 24 -30.67 20.25 35.56
CA LYS A 24 -30.20 19.49 36.72
C LYS A 24 -29.63 20.42 37.79
N ASN A 25 -28.77 21.36 37.39
CA ASN A 25 -28.14 22.30 38.30
C ASN A 25 -29.16 23.23 38.95
N GLU A 26 -30.13 23.74 38.20
CA GLU A 26 -31.24 24.55 38.72
C GLU A 26 -32.09 23.77 39.72
N HIS A 27 -32.50 22.54 39.38
CA HIS A 27 -33.26 21.68 40.28
C HIS A 27 -32.48 21.34 41.56
N HIS A 28 -31.17 21.17 41.48
CA HIS A 28 -30.32 20.95 42.64
C HIS A 28 -30.22 22.20 43.55
N GLN A 29 -30.10 23.39 42.95
CA GLN A 29 -30.12 24.66 43.70
C GLN A 29 -31.46 24.87 44.43
N ILE A 30 -32.58 24.65 43.75
CA ILE A 30 -33.93 24.76 44.33
C ILE A 30 -34.10 23.73 45.46
N LEU A 31 -33.60 22.50 45.28
CA LEU A 31 -33.67 21.45 46.29
C LEU A 31 -32.90 21.85 47.54
N ASN A 32 -31.69 22.37 47.39
CA ASN A 32 -30.87 22.83 48.51
C ASN A 32 -31.54 24.01 49.24
N GLY A 33 -32.16 24.93 48.50
CA GLY A 33 -32.97 26.01 49.06
C GLY A 33 -34.17 25.50 49.87
N LEU A 34 -34.96 24.58 49.30
CA LEU A 34 -36.11 23.97 49.97
C LEU A 34 -35.70 23.20 51.23
N LEU A 35 -34.60 22.44 51.19
CA LEU A 35 -34.07 21.72 52.34
C LEU A 35 -33.63 22.68 53.46
N THR A 36 -33.05 23.82 53.10
CA THR A 36 -32.64 24.84 54.08
C THR A 36 -33.86 25.51 54.72
N SER A 37 -34.86 25.90 53.92
CA SER A 37 -36.12 26.45 54.42
C SER A 37 -36.87 25.43 55.29
N MET A 38 -36.90 24.16 54.89
CA MET A 38 -37.50 23.07 55.68
C MET A 38 -36.83 22.93 57.04
N LYS A 39 -35.49 22.97 57.10
CA LYS A 39 -34.74 22.92 58.38
C LYS A 39 -35.07 24.12 59.28
N SER A 40 -35.28 25.31 58.72
CA SER A 40 -35.70 26.48 59.48
C SER A 40 -37.12 26.37 60.00
N ILE A 41 -38.07 25.93 59.16
CA ILE A 41 -39.47 25.70 59.57
C ILE A 41 -39.57 24.63 60.68
N LYS A 42 -38.79 23.54 60.59
CA LYS A 42 -38.72 22.52 61.65
C LYS A 42 -38.19 23.08 62.98
N ARG A 43 -37.25 24.04 62.94
CA ARG A 43 -36.73 24.71 64.16
C ARG A 43 -37.78 25.62 64.81
N GLU A 44 -38.69 26.17 64.02
CA GLU A 44 -39.80 27.02 64.48
C GLU A 44 -41.08 26.22 64.80
N ASN A 45 -41.02 24.88 64.81
CA ASN A 45 -42.18 23.98 64.98
C ASN A 45 -43.32 24.23 63.96
N GLY A 46 -42.99 24.75 62.77
CA GLY A 46 -43.97 24.97 61.70
C GLY A 46 -44.28 23.71 60.89
N ASP A 47 -45.40 23.74 60.15
CA ASP A 47 -45.82 22.64 59.27
C ASP A 47 -44.89 22.53 58.05
N THR A 48 -44.26 21.36 57.87
CA THR A 48 -43.35 21.09 56.75
C THR A 48 -43.95 20.28 55.62
N ASN A 49 -45.20 19.83 55.71
CA ASN A 49 -45.80 18.89 54.76
C ASN A 49 -45.67 19.36 53.30
N LEU A 50 -46.02 20.62 53.01
CA LEU A 50 -45.91 21.19 51.65
C LEU A 50 -44.46 21.25 51.15
N THR A 51 -43.51 21.62 52.01
CA THR A 51 -42.10 21.72 51.64
C THR A 51 -41.51 20.32 51.41
N GLU A 52 -41.95 19.32 52.17
CA GLU A 52 -41.58 17.91 51.97
C GLU A 52 -42.14 17.35 50.66
N GLU A 53 -43.40 17.63 50.33
CA GLU A 53 -43.99 17.23 49.05
C GLU A 53 -43.25 17.85 47.85
N LYS A 54 -42.95 19.15 47.90
CA LYS A 54 -42.17 19.85 46.87
C LYS A 54 -40.77 19.26 46.72
N THR A 55 -40.11 18.95 47.84
CA THR A 55 -38.79 18.29 47.87
C THR A 55 -38.86 16.92 47.20
N ASN A 56 -39.88 16.12 47.49
CA ASN A 56 -40.04 14.79 46.91
C ASN A 56 -40.35 14.84 45.41
N ARG A 57 -41.14 15.82 44.94
CA ARG A 57 -41.36 16.04 43.50
C ARG A 57 -40.07 16.41 42.78
N LEU A 58 -39.27 17.29 43.39
CA LEU A 58 -38.01 17.75 42.80
C LEU A 58 -36.96 16.63 42.73
N LYS A 59 -36.90 15.77 43.74
CA LYS A 59 -36.07 14.54 43.71
C LYS A 59 -36.45 13.62 42.56
N LYS A 60 -37.74 13.32 42.39
CA LYS A 60 -38.22 12.52 41.26
C LYS A 60 -37.88 13.16 39.91
N SER A 61 -38.00 14.48 39.80
CA SER A 61 -37.60 15.19 38.59
C SER A 61 -36.10 15.10 38.31
N LEU A 62 -35.25 15.20 39.34
CA LEU A 62 -33.81 15.00 39.21
C LEU A 62 -33.48 13.58 38.71
N GLU A 63 -34.14 12.54 39.26
CA GLU A 63 -33.97 11.15 38.79
C GLU A 63 -34.30 11.02 37.30
N THR A 64 -35.38 11.64 36.83
CA THR A 64 -35.74 11.61 35.39
C THR A 64 -34.72 12.34 34.50
N ILE A 65 -34.17 13.47 34.98
CA ILE A 65 -33.14 14.22 34.25
C ILE A 65 -31.84 13.41 34.19
N GLU A 66 -31.46 12.74 35.28
CA GLU A 66 -30.27 11.89 35.32
C GLU A 66 -30.40 10.67 34.40
N LEU A 67 -31.58 10.06 34.32
CA LEU A 67 -31.85 9.00 33.36
C LEU A 67 -31.69 9.52 31.92
N GLY A 68 -32.31 10.65 31.58
CA GLY A 68 -32.20 11.25 30.25
C GLY A 68 -30.77 11.64 29.88
N LEU A 69 -29.98 12.13 30.84
CA LEU A 69 -28.55 12.38 30.64
C LEU A 69 -27.78 11.10 30.35
N SER A 70 -28.05 10.02 31.09
CA SER A 70 -27.39 8.73 30.86
C SER A 70 -27.71 8.15 29.47
N GLU A 71 -28.96 8.27 29.01
CA GLU A 71 -29.39 7.85 27.68
C GLU A 71 -28.70 8.68 26.58
N ALA A 72 -28.66 9.99 26.72
CA ALA A 72 -27.99 10.89 25.78
C ALA A 72 -26.47 10.62 25.72
N GLN A 73 -25.85 10.29 26.85
CA GLN A 73 -24.43 9.91 26.91
C GLN A 73 -24.17 8.61 26.14
N VAL A 74 -25.06 7.62 26.25
CA VAL A 74 -25.00 6.37 25.47
C VAL A 74 -25.16 6.66 23.98
N MET A 75 -26.09 7.54 23.59
CA MET A 75 -26.24 7.96 22.18
C MET A 75 -24.95 8.58 21.63
N MET A 76 -24.29 9.44 22.41
CA MET A 76 -23.00 10.03 22.04
C MET A 76 -21.89 9.00 21.89
N ALA A 77 -21.80 8.04 22.82
CA ALA A 77 -20.83 6.96 22.76
C ALA A 77 -21.03 6.08 21.52
N LEU A 78 -22.29 5.73 21.21
CA LEU A 78 -22.66 4.97 20.02
C LEU A 78 -22.28 5.71 18.74
N ALA A 79 -22.58 7.00 18.65
CA ALA A 79 -22.24 7.82 17.49
C ALA A 79 -20.73 7.87 17.23
N ASN A 80 -19.93 7.98 18.30
CA ASN A 80 -18.47 7.94 18.20
C ASN A 80 -17.96 6.57 17.74
N HIS A 81 -18.51 5.48 18.28
CA HIS A 81 -18.16 4.13 17.85
C HIS A 81 -18.50 3.89 16.38
N LEU A 82 -19.68 4.35 15.93
CA LEU A 82 -20.08 4.26 14.53
C LEU A 82 -19.12 5.02 13.61
N GLN A 83 -18.74 6.25 13.97
CA GLN A 83 -17.77 7.05 13.22
C GLN A 83 -16.40 6.35 13.11
N HIS A 84 -15.96 5.68 14.18
CA HIS A 84 -14.73 4.90 14.17
C HIS A 84 -14.81 3.72 13.19
N VAL A 85 -15.87 2.93 13.27
CA VAL A 85 -16.10 1.78 12.39
C VAL A 85 -16.21 2.20 10.93
N GLU A 86 -16.87 3.33 10.64
CA GLU A 86 -16.97 3.88 9.28
C GLU A 86 -15.60 4.31 8.74
N ALA A 87 -14.77 4.93 9.58
CA ALA A 87 -13.41 5.30 9.20
C ALA A 87 -12.53 4.06 8.90
N GLU A 88 -12.62 3.02 9.72
CA GLU A 88 -11.91 1.75 9.48
C GLU A 88 -12.37 1.08 8.19
N LYS A 89 -13.68 1.01 7.96
CA LYS A 89 -14.27 0.51 6.72
C LYS A 89 -13.74 1.26 5.50
N GLN A 90 -13.61 2.58 5.59
CA GLN A 90 -13.08 3.39 4.48
C GLN A 90 -11.58 3.14 4.23
N LYS A 91 -10.78 2.95 5.29
CA LYS A 91 -9.37 2.55 5.18
C LYS A 91 -9.22 1.19 4.48
N LEU A 92 -9.99 0.19 4.91
CA LEU A 92 -9.97 -1.16 4.31
C LEU A 92 -10.37 -1.10 2.83
N ARG A 93 -11.39 -0.32 2.48
CA ARG A 93 -11.78 -0.10 1.07
C ARG A 93 -10.66 0.53 0.25
N ALA A 94 -9.92 1.49 0.80
CA ALA A 94 -8.78 2.09 0.12
C ALA A 94 -7.65 1.06 -0.08
N GLN A 95 -7.38 0.25 0.94
CA GLN A 95 -6.38 -0.83 0.86
C GLN A 95 -6.75 -1.86 -0.21
N VAL A 96 -8.01 -2.30 -0.27
CA VAL A 96 -8.49 -3.22 -1.31
C VAL A 96 -8.27 -2.63 -2.70
N ARG A 97 -8.63 -1.36 -2.93
CA ARG A 97 -8.38 -0.70 -4.22
C ARG A 97 -6.90 -0.69 -4.59
N ARG A 98 -6.03 -0.37 -3.64
CA ARG A 98 -4.58 -0.38 -3.83
C ARG A 98 -4.08 -1.78 -4.20
N LEU A 99 -4.49 -2.81 -3.46
CA LEU A 99 -4.10 -4.19 -3.73
C LEU A 99 -4.59 -4.67 -5.10
N CYS A 100 -5.81 -4.30 -5.51
CA CYS A 100 -6.30 -4.60 -6.86
C CYS A 100 -5.43 -3.96 -7.95
N GLN A 101 -5.01 -2.71 -7.75
CA GLN A 101 -4.14 -2.01 -8.69
C GLN A 101 -2.74 -2.60 -8.75
N GLU A 102 -2.15 -2.94 -7.60
CA GLU A 102 -0.85 -3.63 -7.52
C GLU A 102 -0.93 -5.01 -8.20
N ASN A 103 -2.01 -5.76 -7.99
CA ASN A 103 -2.22 -7.06 -8.66
C ASN A 103 -2.38 -6.92 -10.18
N ALA A 104 -3.07 -5.88 -10.65
CA ALA A 104 -3.20 -5.61 -12.08
C ALA A 104 -1.82 -5.30 -12.69
N TRP A 105 -1.06 -4.42 -12.05
CA TRP A 105 0.30 -4.07 -12.49
C TRP A 105 1.24 -5.28 -12.51
N LEU A 106 1.21 -6.14 -11.49
CA LEU A 106 2.02 -7.36 -11.46
C LEU A 106 1.67 -8.33 -12.58
N ARG A 107 0.39 -8.43 -12.96
CA ARG A 107 -0.04 -9.26 -14.09
C ARG A 107 0.47 -8.72 -15.42
N ASP A 108 0.44 -7.40 -15.60
CA ASP A 108 0.95 -6.75 -16.80
C ASP A 108 2.47 -6.90 -16.92
N GLU A 109 3.20 -6.74 -15.80
CA GLU A 109 4.66 -6.93 -15.77
C GLU A 109 5.05 -8.39 -16.03
N LEU A 110 4.29 -9.35 -15.47
CA LEU A 110 4.47 -10.77 -15.76
C LEU A 110 4.22 -11.08 -17.25
N ALA A 111 3.18 -10.51 -17.85
CA ALA A 111 2.90 -10.69 -19.28
C ALA A 111 4.03 -10.11 -20.15
N ASN A 112 4.54 -8.93 -19.81
CA ASN A 112 5.64 -8.29 -20.51
C ASN A 112 6.94 -9.12 -20.43
N THR A 113 7.27 -9.64 -19.24
CA THR A 113 8.45 -10.49 -19.06
C THR A 113 8.33 -11.82 -19.80
N GLN A 114 7.14 -12.44 -19.80
CA GLN A 114 6.86 -13.64 -20.61
C GLN A 114 7.01 -13.37 -22.11
N GLN A 115 6.54 -12.23 -22.60
CA GLN A 115 6.69 -11.86 -24.01
C GLN A 115 8.16 -11.67 -24.40
N LYS A 116 8.96 -11.02 -23.55
CA LYS A 116 10.41 -10.85 -23.76
C LYS A 116 11.13 -12.19 -23.75
N LEU A 117 10.75 -13.11 -22.85
CA LEU A 117 11.29 -14.46 -22.81
C LEU A 117 11.01 -15.20 -24.12
N GLN A 118 9.75 -15.22 -24.57
CA GLN A 118 9.37 -15.85 -25.84
C GLN A 118 10.15 -15.29 -27.04
N PHE A 119 10.34 -13.97 -27.11
CA PHE A 119 11.14 -13.36 -28.18
C PHE A 119 12.61 -13.80 -28.11
N SER A 120 13.18 -13.88 -26.92
CA SER A 120 14.55 -14.36 -26.74
C SER A 120 14.70 -15.84 -27.10
N GLU A 121 13.72 -16.68 -26.76
CA GLU A 121 13.69 -18.11 -27.11
C GLU A 121 13.61 -18.31 -28.62
N GLN A 122 12.74 -17.57 -29.31
CA GLN A 122 12.66 -17.58 -30.77
C GLN A 122 14.00 -17.16 -31.41
N LYS A 123 14.63 -16.12 -30.88
CA LYS A 123 15.94 -15.66 -31.35
C LYS A 123 17.04 -16.69 -31.13
N VAL A 124 17.03 -17.43 -30.01
CA VAL A 124 17.97 -18.52 -29.77
C VAL A 124 17.75 -19.65 -30.76
N ALA A 125 16.50 -20.04 -31.02
CA ALA A 125 16.17 -21.08 -31.99
C ALA A 125 16.67 -20.73 -33.40
N THR A 126 16.47 -19.49 -33.86
CA THR A 126 16.98 -19.04 -35.17
C THR A 126 18.50 -19.09 -35.25
N LEU A 127 19.19 -18.66 -34.18
CA LEU A 127 20.66 -18.70 -34.13
C LEU A 127 21.19 -20.14 -34.09
N GLU A 128 20.49 -21.07 -33.43
CA GLU A 128 20.85 -22.49 -33.45
C GLU A 128 20.71 -23.11 -34.84
N GLU A 129 19.68 -22.72 -35.60
CA GLU A 129 19.52 -23.16 -36.99
C GLU A 129 20.62 -22.60 -37.90
N GLU A 130 20.91 -21.30 -37.80
CA GLU A 130 22.02 -20.66 -38.53
C GLU A 130 23.37 -21.31 -38.20
N LYS A 131 23.62 -21.58 -36.91
CA LYS A 131 24.83 -22.28 -36.47
C LYS A 131 24.93 -23.67 -37.10
N LYS A 132 23.86 -24.47 -37.06
CA LYS A 132 23.84 -25.81 -37.68
C LYS A 132 24.09 -25.72 -39.19
N HIS A 133 23.51 -24.74 -39.87
CA HIS A 133 23.74 -24.51 -41.30
C HIS A 133 25.20 -24.15 -41.60
N LEU A 134 25.81 -23.29 -40.78
CA LEU A 134 27.22 -22.92 -40.92
C LEU A 134 28.15 -24.11 -40.64
N GLU A 135 27.86 -24.92 -39.62
CA GLU A 135 28.59 -26.15 -39.33
C GLU A 135 28.53 -27.12 -40.52
N PHE A 136 27.34 -27.32 -41.09
CA PHE A 136 27.16 -28.14 -42.30
C PHE A 136 27.95 -27.61 -43.51
N MET A 137 27.91 -26.30 -43.79
CA MET A 137 28.72 -25.70 -44.86
C MET A 137 30.22 -25.87 -44.63
N ASN A 138 30.68 -25.80 -43.38
CA ASN A 138 32.08 -26.03 -43.03
C ASN A 138 32.49 -27.50 -43.23
N GLU A 139 31.61 -28.45 -42.91
CA GLU A 139 31.84 -29.87 -43.17
C GLU A 139 31.96 -30.14 -44.67
N ILE A 140 31.08 -29.57 -45.51
CA ILE A 140 31.18 -29.69 -46.98
C ILE A 140 32.53 -29.16 -47.48
N LYS A 141 32.94 -27.97 -47.04
CA LYS A 141 34.23 -27.38 -47.44
C LYS A 141 35.43 -28.27 -47.09
N LYS A 142 35.38 -29.04 -46.01
CA LYS A 142 36.46 -29.99 -45.66
C LYS A 142 36.61 -31.11 -46.69
N TYR A 143 35.53 -31.50 -47.37
CA TYR A 143 35.58 -32.51 -48.43
C TYR A 143 35.90 -31.91 -49.80
N ASP A 144 35.55 -30.65 -50.04
CA ASP A 144 35.89 -29.90 -51.27
C ASP A 144 37.39 -29.58 -51.35
N GLY A 145 38.07 -29.42 -50.21
CA GLY A 145 39.52 -29.22 -50.12
C GLY A 145 40.37 -30.49 -50.26
N ASN A 146 39.77 -31.65 -50.51
CA ASN A 146 40.47 -32.94 -50.63
C ASN A 146 40.72 -33.39 -52.08
N ASP A 147 40.51 -32.52 -53.07
CA ASP A 147 40.93 -32.78 -54.45
C ASP A 147 42.36 -32.26 -54.70
N PRO A 148 43.36 -33.10 -55.03
CA PRO A 148 44.74 -32.66 -55.27
C PRO A 148 44.94 -31.87 -56.57
N GLN A 149 43.89 -31.40 -57.24
CA GLN A 149 43.96 -30.76 -58.55
C GLN A 149 43.06 -29.54 -58.67
N THR A 150 43.39 -28.46 -57.96
CA THR A 150 43.11 -27.09 -58.48
C THR A 150 44.04 -26.06 -57.86
N GLN A 151 45.33 -26.14 -58.20
CA GLN A 151 46.10 -24.91 -58.41
C GLN A 151 45.70 -24.35 -59.77
N SER A 152 44.90 -23.30 -59.81
CA SER A 152 44.98 -22.32 -60.89
C SER A 152 44.41 -21.00 -60.38
N GLY A 153 45.27 -20.00 -60.27
CA GLY A 153 44.84 -18.64 -60.00
C GLY A 153 44.02 -18.09 -61.16
N THR A 154 43.18 -17.11 -60.88
CA THR A 154 43.01 -15.97 -61.78
C THR A 154 42.40 -14.81 -61.02
N GLU A 155 43.05 -13.67 -61.19
CA GLU A 155 42.64 -12.34 -60.79
C GLU A 155 41.42 -11.87 -61.60
N GLU A 156 40.70 -10.92 -60.99
CA GLU A 156 39.98 -9.81 -61.61
C GLU A 156 38.70 -10.00 -62.47
N LYS A 157 37.72 -9.17 -62.05
CA LYS A 157 36.82 -8.29 -62.82
C LYS A 157 35.48 -8.80 -63.39
N GLU A 158 34.44 -8.19 -62.79
CA GLU A 158 33.39 -7.35 -63.39
C GLU A 158 32.51 -7.88 -64.55
N GLN A 159 31.20 -7.60 -64.36
CA GLN A 159 30.09 -7.34 -65.29
C GLN A 159 28.95 -8.34 -65.08
N ASP A 160 27.93 -8.00 -64.28
CA ASP A 160 26.84 -7.05 -64.56
C ASP A 160 26.09 -7.34 -65.86
N GLN A 161 24.85 -7.84 -65.70
CA GLN A 161 23.71 -7.57 -66.56
C GLN A 161 22.42 -7.87 -65.76
N SER A 162 21.91 -6.82 -65.11
CA SER A 162 20.59 -6.21 -65.39
C SER A 162 19.54 -7.13 -66.07
N THR A 163 18.29 -7.27 -65.63
CA THR A 163 17.32 -6.17 -65.45
C THR A 163 16.01 -6.63 -64.79
N GLN A 164 15.45 -5.71 -63.99
CA GLN A 164 14.02 -5.33 -63.89
C GLN A 164 13.05 -6.33 -63.22
N SER A 165 12.44 -6.00 -62.08
CA SER A 165 11.47 -4.91 -61.87
C SER A 165 10.83 -5.10 -60.48
N LEU A 166 10.30 -4.15 -59.71
CA LEU A 166 9.97 -2.74 -59.85
C LEU A 166 9.52 -2.24 -58.45
N ASP A 167 9.73 -0.95 -58.21
CA ASP A 167 8.84 -0.07 -57.42
C ASP A 167 8.96 -0.04 -55.89
N LEU A 168 9.97 0.71 -55.42
CA LEU A 168 9.99 1.30 -54.08
C LEU A 168 9.28 2.66 -54.15
N GLY A 169 8.02 2.70 -53.75
CA GLY A 169 7.26 3.93 -53.59
C GLY A 169 7.74 4.73 -52.38
N PHE A 170 8.60 5.72 -52.61
CA PHE A 170 8.75 6.87 -51.74
C PHE A 170 8.42 8.14 -52.52
N PRO A 171 7.55 9.02 -52.01
CA PRO A 171 7.43 10.38 -52.50
C PRO A 171 8.55 11.26 -51.91
N ASP A 172 9.37 11.86 -52.77
CA ASP A 172 9.96 13.18 -52.55
C ASP A 172 8.88 14.19 -53.01
N ASP A 173 8.57 15.27 -52.30
CA ASP A 173 9.43 16.44 -52.12
C ASP A 173 8.89 17.36 -50.99
N ASP A 174 9.82 18.21 -50.52
CA ASP A 174 9.67 19.53 -49.92
C ASP A 174 9.64 19.73 -48.37
N GLU A 175 10.78 20.29 -47.95
CA GLU A 175 10.96 21.48 -47.08
C GLU A 175 11.33 21.36 -45.58
N ASP A 176 12.45 22.06 -45.31
CA ASP A 176 12.98 22.66 -44.07
C ASP A 176 13.79 21.84 -43.05
N GLY A 177 15.05 22.29 -42.86
CA GLY A 177 16.08 21.76 -41.94
C GLY A 177 15.91 22.18 -40.46
N PRO A 178 16.97 22.26 -39.61
CA PRO A 178 18.39 21.90 -39.77
C PRO A 178 18.88 20.78 -38.80
N GLN A 179 20.10 20.28 -39.00
CA GLN A 179 20.82 19.33 -38.14
C GLN A 179 20.98 19.81 -36.67
N PRO A 180 21.17 18.91 -35.69
CA PRO A 180 22.54 18.62 -35.26
C PRO A 180 22.84 17.17 -34.80
N GLU A 181 24.11 16.81 -35.00
CA GLU A 181 24.96 15.93 -34.18
C GLU A 181 24.57 14.48 -33.86
N VAL A 182 25.31 13.62 -34.55
CA VAL A 182 25.69 12.25 -34.20
C VAL A 182 26.25 12.11 -32.77
N LEU A 183 25.53 11.40 -31.91
CA LEU A 183 26.07 10.77 -30.70
C LEU A 183 25.57 9.33 -30.61
N SER A 184 26.51 8.40 -30.62
CA SER A 184 26.32 6.96 -30.51
C SER A 184 25.58 6.57 -29.22
N PRO A 185 24.61 5.62 -29.24
CA PRO A 185 24.07 5.09 -28.00
C PRO A 185 25.07 4.06 -27.43
N SER A 186 25.97 4.54 -26.58
CA SER A 186 26.69 3.72 -25.62
C SER A 186 25.69 2.89 -24.79
N GLN A 187 26.02 1.61 -24.62
CA GLN A 187 25.37 0.62 -23.76
C GLN A 187 24.93 1.21 -22.40
N PRO A 188 23.67 1.01 -21.94
CA PRO A 188 23.30 1.31 -20.57
C PRO A 188 22.99 0.02 -19.78
N SER A 189 23.95 -0.92 -19.67
CA SER A 189 23.71 -2.11 -18.82
C SER A 189 24.94 -2.74 -18.15
N ALA A 190 26.15 -2.18 -18.27
CA ALA A 190 27.32 -2.74 -17.57
C ALA A 190 27.94 -1.81 -16.51
N MET A 191 27.44 -0.57 -16.35
CA MET A 191 28.08 0.44 -15.47
C MET A 191 27.10 1.23 -14.59
N ALA A 192 25.90 0.71 -14.31
CA ALA A 192 24.97 1.33 -13.35
C ALA A 192 25.14 0.80 -11.91
N GLN A 193 26.08 -0.13 -11.66
CA GLN A 193 26.37 -0.66 -10.32
C GLN A 193 27.42 0.13 -9.53
N ALA A 194 27.80 1.34 -9.97
CA ALA A 194 28.88 2.10 -9.34
C ALA A 194 28.50 3.50 -8.81
N ALA A 195 27.22 3.89 -8.76
CA ALA A 195 26.86 5.26 -8.37
C ALA A 195 25.55 5.41 -7.56
N SER A 196 25.23 4.45 -6.70
CA SER A 196 24.25 4.65 -5.62
C SER A 196 24.67 3.82 -4.41
N GLY A 197 25.53 4.40 -3.58
CA GLY A 197 25.97 3.83 -2.28
C GLY A 197 24.87 3.87 -1.22
N GLY A 198 23.65 3.47 -1.58
CA GLY A 198 22.54 3.27 -0.69
C GLY A 198 22.01 1.86 -0.91
N TYR A 199 22.45 0.93 -0.07
CA TYR A 199 21.84 -0.39 -0.03
C TYR A 199 20.36 -0.24 0.31
N GLU A 200 19.49 -0.41 -0.69
CA GLU A 200 18.05 -0.36 -0.46
C GLU A 200 17.59 -1.70 0.13
N ILE A 201 17.06 -1.64 1.35
CA ILE A 201 16.48 -2.80 2.03
C ILE A 201 15.43 -3.43 1.09
N PRO A 202 15.56 -4.71 0.72
CA PRO A 202 14.61 -5.40 -0.13
C PRO A 202 13.18 -5.26 0.39
N ALA A 203 12.22 -5.12 -0.53
CA ALA A 203 10.82 -4.91 -0.19
C ALA A 203 10.28 -5.97 0.79
N ARG A 204 10.78 -7.21 0.71
CA ARG A 204 10.47 -8.32 1.63
C ARG A 204 10.88 -8.03 3.08
N LEU A 205 12.10 -7.53 3.32
CA LEU A 205 12.57 -7.18 4.66
C LEU A 205 11.82 -5.97 5.23
N ARG A 206 11.49 -5.00 4.37
CA ARG A 206 10.69 -3.83 4.75
C ARG A 206 9.28 -4.22 5.19
N THR A 207 8.65 -5.16 4.49
CA THR A 207 7.33 -5.68 4.87
C THR A 207 7.40 -6.47 6.16
N LEU A 208 8.42 -7.32 6.32
CA LEU A 208 8.64 -8.07 7.55
C LEU A 208 8.87 -7.14 8.75
N HIS A 209 9.67 -6.09 8.58
CA HIS A 209 9.92 -5.07 9.60
C HIS A 209 8.62 -4.40 10.09
N ASN A 210 7.76 -3.97 9.15
CA ASN A 210 6.49 -3.34 9.50
C ASN A 210 5.54 -4.29 10.24
N LEU A 211 5.51 -5.56 9.82
CA LEU A 211 4.69 -6.59 10.46
C LEU A 211 5.14 -6.86 11.90
N VAL A 212 6.46 -6.89 12.11
CA VAL A 212 7.07 -7.10 13.42
C VAL A 212 6.78 -5.93 14.38
N ILE A 213 6.91 -4.68 13.92
CA ILE A 213 6.52 -3.49 14.70
C ILE A 213 5.03 -3.56 15.06
N GLN A 214 4.19 -3.97 14.12
CA GLN A 214 2.76 -4.10 14.36
C GLN A 214 2.46 -5.14 15.45
N TYR A 215 3.09 -6.32 15.40
CA TYR A 215 2.91 -7.34 16.44
C TYR A 215 3.48 -6.93 17.80
N ALA A 216 4.62 -6.23 17.83
CA ALA A 216 5.17 -5.66 19.05
C ALA A 216 4.21 -4.65 19.69
N SER A 217 3.60 -3.75 18.91
CA SER A 217 2.61 -2.79 19.42
C SER A 217 1.34 -3.43 19.97
N GLN A 218 1.04 -4.67 19.55
CA GLN A 218 -0.09 -5.47 20.04
C GLN A 218 0.28 -6.40 21.20
N GLY A 219 1.53 -6.38 21.67
CA GLY A 219 2.03 -7.25 22.74
C GLY A 219 2.18 -8.73 22.34
N ARG A 220 2.12 -9.08 21.05
CA ARG A 220 2.19 -10.46 20.55
C ARG A 220 3.61 -10.87 20.16
N TYR A 221 4.54 -10.77 21.10
CA TYR A 221 5.95 -11.13 20.89
C TYR A 221 6.15 -12.61 20.54
N GLU A 222 5.28 -13.49 21.06
CA GLU A 222 5.33 -14.94 20.84
C GLU A 222 5.16 -15.35 19.36
N VAL A 223 4.55 -14.50 18.55
CA VAL A 223 4.37 -14.73 17.10
C VAL A 223 5.45 -14.00 16.29
N ALA A 224 5.89 -12.82 16.74
CA ALA A 224 6.88 -12.00 16.03
C ALA A 224 8.28 -12.63 16.04
N VAL A 225 8.73 -13.13 17.19
CA VAL A 225 10.06 -13.74 17.36
C VAL A 225 10.30 -14.95 16.44
N PRO A 226 9.42 -15.97 16.38
CA PRO A 226 9.64 -17.11 15.49
C PRO A 226 9.60 -16.72 14.01
N LEU A 227 8.77 -15.73 13.64
CA LEU A 227 8.69 -15.22 12.27
C LEU A 227 10.01 -14.57 11.82
N CYS A 228 10.63 -13.76 12.70
CA CYS A 228 11.95 -13.16 12.45
C CYS A 228 13.05 -14.22 12.37
N LYS A 229 13.04 -15.24 13.24
CA LYS A 229 14.04 -16.32 13.20
C LYS A 229 13.96 -17.14 11.92
N GLN A 230 12.75 -17.49 11.48
CA GLN A 230 12.57 -18.21 10.23
C GLN A 230 13.06 -17.38 9.03
N ALA A 231 12.75 -16.08 9.01
CA ALA A 231 13.19 -15.21 7.93
C ALA A 231 14.72 -14.99 7.94
N LEU A 232 15.36 -15.01 9.12
CA LEU A 232 16.82 -14.98 9.26
C LEU A 232 17.46 -16.26 8.72
N GLU A 233 16.95 -17.44 9.08
CA GLU A 233 17.47 -18.72 8.58
C GLU A 233 17.34 -18.86 7.05
N ASP A 234 16.21 -18.45 6.48
CA ASP A 234 16.00 -18.44 5.04
C ASP A 234 17.03 -17.55 4.33
N LEU A 235 17.31 -16.40 4.94
CA LEU A 235 18.21 -15.39 4.39
C LEU A 235 19.69 -15.81 4.53
N GLU A 236 20.07 -16.42 5.64
CA GLU A 236 21.39 -17.02 5.82
C GLU A 236 21.63 -18.16 4.83
N LYS A 237 20.61 -18.96 4.52
CA LYS A 237 20.70 -20.03 3.51
C LYS A 237 20.78 -19.52 2.08
N THR A 238 20.10 -18.43 1.75
CA THR A 238 20.03 -17.91 0.37
C THR A 238 21.16 -16.94 0.03
N SER A 239 21.50 -16.05 0.95
CA SER A 239 22.43 -14.94 0.70
C SER A 239 23.75 -15.06 1.47
N GLY A 240 23.86 -15.99 2.43
CA GLY A 240 25.03 -16.15 3.29
C GLY A 240 25.05 -15.16 4.47
N HIS A 241 25.90 -15.46 5.46
CA HIS A 241 25.95 -14.72 6.74
C HIS A 241 26.48 -13.28 6.60
N ASP A 242 27.30 -13.00 5.59
CA ASP A 242 27.90 -11.68 5.36
C ASP A 242 26.99 -10.71 4.58
N HIS A 243 25.75 -11.12 4.26
CA HIS A 243 24.84 -10.27 3.50
C HIS A 243 24.27 -9.13 4.37
N PRO A 244 24.22 -7.87 3.88
CA PRO A 244 23.70 -6.73 4.65
C PRO A 244 22.22 -6.87 5.09
N ASP A 245 21.45 -7.72 4.42
CA ASP A 245 20.11 -8.09 4.87
C ASP A 245 20.11 -8.87 6.19
N VAL A 246 21.13 -9.70 6.45
CA VAL A 246 21.26 -10.50 7.68
C VAL A 246 21.46 -9.55 8.86
N ALA A 247 22.32 -8.53 8.69
CA ALA A 247 22.50 -7.47 9.68
C ALA A 247 21.19 -6.70 9.93
N THR A 248 20.43 -6.42 8.89
CA THR A 248 19.11 -5.76 9.01
C THR A 248 18.13 -6.63 9.79
N MET A 249 18.09 -7.94 9.50
CA MET A 249 17.21 -8.89 10.18
C MET A 249 17.56 -9.09 11.65
N LEU A 250 18.85 -9.14 11.98
CA LEU A 250 19.33 -9.19 13.36
C LEU A 250 18.95 -7.93 14.14
N ASN A 251 19.02 -6.75 13.52
CA ASN A 251 18.55 -5.51 14.13
C ASN A 251 17.04 -5.53 14.40
N ILE A 252 16.25 -6.09 13.47
CA ILE A 252 14.79 -6.29 13.68
C ILE A 252 14.54 -7.24 14.84
N LEU A 253 15.28 -8.34 14.94
CA LEU A 253 15.14 -9.31 16.02
C LEU A 253 15.49 -8.69 17.38
N ALA A 254 16.51 -7.82 17.43
CA ALA A 254 16.90 -7.08 18.63
C ALA A 254 15.85 -6.05 19.10
N LEU A 255 14.99 -5.55 18.20
CA LEU A 255 13.87 -4.67 18.59
C LEU A 255 12.70 -5.41 19.24
N VAL A 256 12.62 -6.73 19.06
CA VAL A 256 11.51 -7.58 19.54
C VAL A 256 11.85 -8.29 20.84
N TYR A 257 13.13 -8.59 21.07
CA TYR A 257 13.66 -9.14 22.31
C TYR A 257 13.82 -8.07 23.39
#